data_AF-A0A9Q0JUF4-F1
#
_entry.id   AF-A0A9Q0JUF4-F1
#
_cell.length_a   1.000
_cell.length_b   1.000
_cell.length_c   1.000
_cell.angle_alpha   90.00
_cell.angle_beta   90.00
_cell.angle_gamma   90.00
#
_symmetry.space_group_name_H-M   'P 1'
#
loop_
_entity.id
_entity.type
_entity.pdbx_description
1 polymer ?
#
loop_
_entity_poly.entity_id
_entity_poly.type
_entity_poly.pdbx_seq_one_letter_code
_entity_poly.pdbx_strand_id
1 'polypeptide(L)'
;MGDLMIFNDKDLINVVSPHKDTLLIIAVIADFDVSRIMVDKGSVADILYYHTFQKVNFIDEMLGPIVHSLTRFTGDSMCVKGGIHLPFMIKSKLASKVINVEFLVVYLRANYNVVLRRPSLHRLQSCLSTFYQVIKFLQIMGLESVREIKES
;
A
#
# COMPACT_ATOMS: atom_id res chain seq x y z
N MET A 1 4.08 10.26 26.13
CA MET A 1 5.14 10.60 25.16
C MET A 1 4.87 9.74 23.93
N GLY A 2 4.63 10.31 22.74
CA GLY A 2 4.46 9.52 21.53
C GLY A 2 5.82 9.05 21.00
N ASP A 3 5.87 7.89 20.35
CA ASP A 3 7.09 7.39 19.71
C ASP A 3 7.53 8.34 18.58
N LEU A 4 8.82 8.67 18.55
CA LEU A 4 9.38 9.57 17.53
C LEU A 4 9.72 8.80 16.27
N MET A 5 9.17 9.22 15.12
CA MET A 5 9.46 8.63 13.82
C MET A 5 10.60 9.38 13.12
N ILE A 6 11.83 8.87 13.24
CA ILE A 6 13.04 9.46 12.64
C ILE A 6 13.50 8.62 11.45
N PHE A 7 13.88 9.26 10.35
CA PHE A 7 14.63 8.63 9.26
C PHE A 7 16.08 9.09 9.32
N ASN A 8 17.03 8.17 9.11
CA ASN A 8 18.46 8.46 9.17
C ASN A 8 19.26 7.61 8.18
N ASP A 9 20.58 7.79 8.13
CA ASP A 9 21.45 7.12 7.16
C ASP A 9 21.47 5.59 7.27
N LYS A 10 21.06 5.01 8.41
CA LYS A 10 20.85 3.55 8.50
C LYS A 10 19.70 3.09 7.62
N ASP A 11 18.75 3.97 7.32
CA ASP A 11 17.67 3.67 6.40
C ASP A 11 18.14 3.69 4.93
N LEU A 12 19.29 4.30 4.62
CA LEU A 12 19.91 4.25 3.27
C LEU A 12 20.67 2.95 3.00
N ILE A 13 20.85 2.09 4.00
CA ILE A 13 21.50 0.79 3.79
C ILE A 13 20.71 0.03 2.72
N ASN A 14 21.39 -0.35 1.64
CA ASN A 14 20.86 -1.02 0.44
C ASN A 14 20.03 -0.15 -0.51
N VAL A 15 19.97 1.17 -0.29
CA VAL A 15 19.36 2.11 -1.23
C VAL A 15 20.42 2.62 -2.19
N VAL A 16 20.29 2.29 -3.47
CA VAL A 16 21.17 2.81 -4.53
C VAL A 16 20.75 4.25 -4.83
N SER A 17 21.70 5.20 -4.76
CA SER A 17 21.45 6.63 -4.99
C SER A 17 22.34 7.17 -6.13
N PRO A 18 21.87 8.11 -6.96
CA PRO A 18 20.52 8.68 -6.97
C PRO A 18 19.49 7.73 -7.60
N HIS A 19 18.29 7.68 -7.04
CA HIS A 19 17.17 6.92 -7.61
C HIS A 19 15.97 7.86 -7.87
N LYS A 20 15.08 7.41 -8.74
CA LYS A 20 13.75 8.01 -8.96
C LYS A 20 12.66 6.94 -8.80
N ASP A 21 12.98 5.92 -8.00
CA ASP A 21 12.21 4.69 -7.95
C ASP A 21 10.94 4.88 -7.12
N THR A 22 9.88 4.19 -7.50
CA THR A 22 8.67 4.07 -6.70
C THR A 22 8.91 3.10 -5.55
N LEU A 23 8.47 3.44 -4.34
CA LEU A 23 8.53 2.46 -3.25
C LEU A 23 7.47 1.37 -3.45
N LEU A 24 7.97 0.14 -3.62
CA LEU A 24 7.16 -1.07 -3.64
C LEU A 24 7.34 -1.86 -2.35
N ILE A 25 6.26 -2.45 -1.84
CA ILE A 25 6.30 -3.37 -0.71
C ILE A 25 5.57 -4.68 -1.02
N ILE A 26 5.74 -5.64 -0.13
CA ILE A 26 4.99 -6.88 -0.06
C ILE A 26 4.16 -6.85 1.23
N ALA A 27 2.90 -7.29 1.17
CA ALA A 27 2.01 -7.39 2.31
C ALA A 27 1.02 -8.54 2.12
N VAL A 28 0.33 -8.94 3.18
CA VAL A 28 -0.75 -9.93 3.09
C VAL A 28 -2.09 -9.20 2.93
N ILE A 29 -2.91 -9.63 1.98
CA ILE A 29 -4.28 -9.11 1.78
C ILE A 29 -5.23 -10.30 1.77
N ALA A 30 -6.15 -10.34 2.74
CA ALA A 30 -7.05 -11.47 2.97
C ALA A 30 -6.34 -12.83 2.88
N ASP A 31 -5.25 -12.96 3.62
CA ASP A 31 -4.43 -14.18 3.72
C ASP A 31 -3.59 -14.53 2.47
N PHE A 32 -3.59 -13.68 1.43
CA PHE A 32 -2.72 -13.84 0.26
C PHE A 32 -1.51 -12.91 0.31
N ASP A 33 -0.31 -13.43 0.05
CA ASP A 33 0.88 -12.60 -0.15
C ASP A 33 0.77 -11.83 -1.49
N VAL A 34 0.74 -10.51 -1.39
CA VAL A 34 0.65 -9.60 -2.54
C VAL A 34 1.92 -8.76 -2.62
N SER A 35 2.64 -8.91 -3.73
CA SER A 35 3.83 -8.11 -4.06
C SER A 35 3.49 -6.91 -4.93
N ARG A 36 4.50 -6.06 -5.22
CA ARG A 36 4.37 -4.87 -6.08
C ARG A 36 3.24 -3.94 -5.62
N ILE A 37 3.18 -3.72 -4.31
CA ILE A 37 2.27 -2.75 -3.70
C ILE A 37 2.95 -1.41 -3.72
N MET A 38 2.45 -0.51 -4.57
CA MET A 38 2.95 0.86 -4.64
C MET A 38 2.47 1.66 -3.44
N VAL A 39 3.40 2.37 -2.80
CA VAL A 39 3.09 3.28 -1.69
C VAL A 39 3.15 4.70 -2.20
N ASP A 40 2.03 5.40 -2.13
CA ASP A 40 1.85 6.72 -2.70
C ASP A 40 1.30 7.69 -1.64
N LYS A 41 1.86 8.90 -1.56
CA LYS A 41 1.31 9.97 -0.70
C LYS A 41 0.12 10.69 -1.35
N GLY A 42 -0.16 10.41 -2.62
CA GLY A 42 -1.23 11.01 -3.42
C GLY A 42 -2.66 10.60 -3.00
N SER A 43 -3.63 11.26 -3.65
CA SER A 43 -5.09 10.99 -3.69
C SER A 43 -5.79 10.50 -2.39
N VAL A 44 -7.02 10.00 -2.52
CA VAL A 44 -7.98 9.78 -1.43
C VAL A 44 -8.45 8.33 -1.28
N ALA A 45 -8.05 7.42 -2.18
CA ALA A 45 -8.48 6.01 -2.13
C ALA A 45 -7.33 5.04 -2.37
N ASP A 46 -7.38 3.90 -1.70
CA ASP A 46 -6.51 2.75 -1.99
C ASP A 46 -7.07 2.01 -3.22
N ILE A 47 -6.18 1.49 -4.07
CA ILE A 47 -6.57 0.81 -5.30
C ILE A 47 -6.13 -0.64 -5.28
N LEU A 48 -7.04 -1.54 -5.66
CA LEU A 48 -6.74 -2.92 -6.02
C LEU A 48 -6.97 -3.09 -7.52
N TYR A 49 -5.98 -3.57 -8.26
CA TYR A 49 -6.17 -3.81 -9.69
C TYR A 49 -6.98 -5.09 -9.92
N TYR A 50 -7.89 -5.05 -10.88
CA TYR A 50 -8.82 -6.16 -11.12
C TYR A 50 -8.10 -7.47 -11.47
N HIS A 51 -6.96 -7.41 -12.17
CA HIS A 51 -6.17 -8.62 -12.43
C HIS A 51 -5.66 -9.28 -11.14
N THR A 52 -5.37 -8.49 -10.10
CA THR A 52 -4.96 -9.02 -8.79
C THR A 52 -6.17 -9.55 -8.04
N PHE A 53 -7.28 -8.82 -8.05
CA PHE A 53 -8.56 -9.26 -7.48
C PHE A 53 -8.96 -10.65 -7.97
N GLN A 54 -8.86 -10.90 -9.28
CA GLN A 54 -9.13 -12.20 -9.87
C GLN A 54 -8.08 -13.26 -9.49
N LYS A 55 -6.80 -12.90 -9.44
CA LYS A 55 -5.72 -13.83 -9.07
C LYS A 55 -5.82 -14.36 -7.65
N VAL A 56 -6.38 -13.58 -6.74
CA VAL A 56 -6.64 -14.01 -5.35
C VAL A 56 -8.03 -14.65 -5.18
N ASN A 57 -8.67 -15.03 -6.29
CA ASN A 57 -9.96 -15.71 -6.35
C ASN A 57 -11.14 -14.95 -5.69
N PHE A 58 -11.08 -13.62 -5.64
CA PHE A 58 -12.28 -12.85 -5.32
C PHE A 58 -13.24 -12.83 -6.49
N ILE A 59 -14.53 -12.83 -6.17
CA ILE A 59 -15.63 -12.86 -7.13
C ILE A 59 -16.36 -11.51 -7.11
N ASP A 60 -16.95 -11.14 -8.24
CA ASP A 60 -17.54 -9.83 -8.45
C ASP A 60 -18.69 -9.53 -7.47
N GLU A 61 -19.36 -10.55 -6.96
CA GLU A 61 -20.44 -10.46 -5.96
C GLU A 61 -19.96 -9.92 -4.60
N MET A 62 -18.64 -9.94 -4.34
CA MET A 62 -18.04 -9.34 -3.14
C MET A 62 -17.89 -7.83 -3.26
N LEU A 63 -18.10 -7.26 -4.45
CA LEU A 63 -17.97 -5.83 -4.68
C LEU A 63 -19.22 -5.08 -4.21
N GLY A 64 -19.00 -4.12 -3.32
CA GLY A 64 -20.00 -3.15 -2.91
C GLY A 64 -20.12 -1.97 -3.89
N PRO A 65 -21.14 -1.12 -3.69
CA PRO A 65 -21.32 0.10 -4.47
C PRO A 65 -20.12 1.04 -4.30
N ILE A 66 -19.87 1.85 -5.34
CA ILE A 66 -18.82 2.85 -5.32
C ILE A 66 -19.31 4.04 -4.49
N VAL A 67 -18.71 4.26 -3.32
CA VAL A 67 -19.06 5.38 -2.43
C VAL A 67 -18.44 6.70 -2.94
N HIS A 68 -17.33 6.62 -3.68
CA HIS A 68 -16.57 7.79 -4.13
C HIS A 68 -16.17 7.69 -5.62
N SER A 69 -16.53 8.69 -6.42
CA SER A 69 -16.05 8.80 -7.80
C SER A 69 -14.56 9.13 -7.81
N LEU A 70 -13.76 8.32 -8.51
CA LEU A 70 -12.35 8.63 -8.78
C LEU A 70 -12.23 9.31 -10.14
N THR A 71 -12.01 10.62 -10.11
CA THR A 71 -11.62 11.39 -11.29
C THR A 71 -10.10 11.49 -11.33
N ARG A 72 -9.48 11.05 -12.43
CA ARG A 72 -8.04 11.26 -12.66
C ARG A 72 -7.78 12.75 -12.76
N PHE A 73 -6.55 13.18 -12.44
CA PHE A 73 -6.13 14.59 -12.60
C PHE A 73 -6.32 15.14 -14.02
N THR A 74 -6.40 14.28 -15.03
CA THR A 74 -6.69 14.67 -16.43
C THR A 74 -8.18 14.86 -16.72
N GLY A 75 -9.07 14.69 -15.75
CA GLY A 75 -10.52 14.71 -15.91
C GLY A 75 -11.14 13.36 -16.32
N ASP A 76 -10.31 12.38 -16.69
CA ASP A 76 -10.81 11.06 -17.09
C ASP A 76 -11.32 10.27 -15.88
N SER A 77 -12.53 9.75 -15.97
CA SER A 77 -13.07 8.80 -14.99
C SER A 77 -12.30 7.49 -15.06
N MET A 78 -11.83 6.98 -13.92
CA MET A 78 -11.26 5.63 -13.86
C MET A 78 -12.39 4.60 -14.00
N CYS A 79 -12.18 3.52 -14.76
CA CYS A 79 -13.10 2.38 -14.80
C CYS A 79 -13.04 1.61 -13.47
N VAL A 80 -13.70 2.14 -12.44
CA VAL A 80 -13.90 1.49 -11.14
C VAL A 80 -15.02 0.47 -11.27
N LYS A 81 -14.79 -0.74 -10.79
CA LYS A 81 -15.76 -1.86 -10.81
C LYS A 81 -16.60 -1.90 -9.55
N GLY A 82 -16.02 -1.53 -8.40
CA GLY A 82 -16.69 -1.52 -7.11
C GLY A 82 -15.70 -1.26 -5.97
N GLY A 83 -16.24 -1.16 -4.75
CA GLY A 83 -15.45 -1.09 -3.52
C GLY A 83 -15.42 -2.44 -2.80
N ILE A 84 -14.31 -2.76 -2.12
CA ILE A 84 -14.21 -3.94 -1.27
C ILE A 84 -13.41 -3.63 0.00
N HIS A 85 -13.85 -4.17 1.14
CA HIS A 85 -13.14 -4.05 2.41
C HIS A 85 -12.36 -5.34 2.66
N LEU A 86 -11.03 -5.24 2.79
CA LEU A 86 -10.16 -6.39 2.99
C LEU A 86 -9.20 -6.16 4.18
N PRO A 87 -8.93 -7.19 4.98
CA PRO A 87 -7.85 -7.13 5.95
C PRO A 87 -6.51 -7.05 5.21
N PHE A 88 -5.71 -6.06 5.61
CA PHE A 88 -4.38 -5.80 5.09
C PHE A 88 -3.38 -5.91 6.24
N MET A 89 -2.37 -6.77 6.08
CA MET A 89 -1.31 -6.98 7.05
C MET A 89 0.04 -6.58 6.48
N ILE A 90 0.62 -5.52 7.04
CA ILE A 90 2.01 -5.15 6.80
C ILE A 90 2.92 -5.93 7.75
N LYS A 91 4.01 -6.48 7.23
CA LYS A 91 5.01 -7.22 8.01
C LYS A 91 6.37 -6.53 7.89
N SER A 92 7.03 -6.43 9.02
CA SER A 92 8.44 -6.04 9.17
C SER A 92 9.22 -7.25 9.72
N LYS A 93 10.52 -7.09 9.95
CA LYS A 93 11.35 -8.15 10.54
C LYS A 93 10.88 -8.56 11.94
N LEU A 94 10.33 -7.63 12.72
CA LEU A 94 10.05 -7.82 14.15
C LEU A 94 8.56 -7.71 14.50
N ALA A 95 7.73 -7.17 13.61
CA ALA A 95 6.32 -6.98 13.88
C ALA A 95 5.44 -7.11 12.64
N SER A 96 4.17 -7.41 12.88
CA SER A 96 3.09 -7.27 11.90
C SER A 96 2.00 -6.35 12.44
N LYS A 97 1.31 -5.64 11.53
CA LYS A 97 0.17 -4.80 11.85
C LYS A 97 -0.96 -5.05 10.86
N VAL A 98 -2.15 -5.30 11.37
CA VAL A 98 -3.35 -5.56 10.58
C VAL A 98 -4.27 -4.35 10.64
N ILE A 99 -4.77 -3.91 9.49
CA ILE A 99 -5.82 -2.90 9.36
C ILE A 99 -6.88 -3.37 8.36
N ASN A 100 -8.12 -2.88 8.50
CA ASN A 100 -9.13 -3.05 7.45
C ASN A 100 -9.01 -1.90 6.44
N VAL A 101 -8.86 -2.24 5.16
CA VAL A 101 -8.66 -1.29 4.06
C VAL A 101 -9.82 -1.37 3.08
N GLU A 102 -10.36 -0.22 2.71
CA GLU A 102 -11.29 -0.11 1.60
C GLU A 102 -10.49 0.09 0.30
N PHE A 103 -10.57 -0.88 -0.60
CA PHE A 103 -9.97 -0.81 -1.92
C PHE A 103 -11.04 -0.50 -2.96
N LEU A 104 -10.74 0.46 -3.83
CA LEU A 104 -11.46 0.62 -5.10
C LEU A 104 -10.84 -0.31 -6.14
N VAL A 105 -11.66 -1.20 -6.68
CA VAL A 105 -11.23 -2.19 -7.67
C VAL A 105 -11.32 -1.57 -9.06
N VAL A 106 -10.20 -1.55 -9.80
CA VAL A 106 -10.13 -0.86 -11.11
C VAL A 106 -9.67 -1.78 -12.25
N TYR A 107 -10.22 -1.57 -13.44
CA TYR A 107 -9.90 -2.35 -14.66
C TYR A 107 -8.62 -1.92 -15.40
N LEU A 108 -7.88 -0.95 -14.86
CA LEU A 108 -6.71 -0.42 -15.54
C LEU A 108 -5.58 -1.45 -15.61
N ARG A 109 -4.83 -1.44 -16.72
CA ARG A 109 -3.59 -2.19 -16.82
C ARG A 109 -2.48 -1.45 -16.10
N ALA A 110 -1.84 -2.11 -15.14
CA ALA A 110 -0.67 -1.59 -14.45
C ALA A 110 0.31 -2.72 -14.09
N ASN A 111 1.56 -2.34 -13.86
CA ASN A 111 2.60 -3.25 -13.38
C ASN A 111 2.56 -3.46 -11.86
N TYR A 112 1.62 -2.80 -11.17
CA TYR A 112 1.40 -2.90 -9.74
C TYR A 112 0.15 -3.73 -9.47
N ASN A 113 0.12 -4.41 -8.32
CA ASN A 113 -1.04 -5.17 -7.90
C ASN A 113 -1.99 -4.31 -7.04
N VAL A 114 -1.42 -3.41 -6.25
CA VAL A 114 -2.13 -2.54 -5.31
C VAL A 114 -1.45 -1.18 -5.27
N VAL A 115 -2.22 -0.13 -4.99
CA VAL A 115 -1.71 1.18 -4.58
C VAL A 115 -2.25 1.53 -3.20
N LEU A 116 -1.36 1.61 -2.22
CA LEU A 116 -1.66 2.14 -0.89
C LEU A 116 -1.43 3.65 -0.87
N ARG A 117 -2.40 4.36 -0.33
CA ARG A 117 -2.49 5.81 -0.26
C ARG A 117 -2.78 6.28 1.14
N ARG A 118 -3.07 7.58 1.27
CA ARG A 118 -3.30 8.26 2.56
C ARG A 118 -4.29 7.54 3.50
N PRO A 119 -5.44 6.99 3.04
CA PRO A 119 -6.37 6.33 3.98
C PRO A 119 -5.73 5.17 4.73
N SER A 120 -5.04 4.27 4.02
CA SER A 120 -4.31 3.16 4.62
C SER A 120 -3.09 3.62 5.42
N LEU A 121 -2.31 4.60 4.92
CA LEU A 121 -1.14 5.12 5.64
C LEU A 121 -1.53 5.76 6.99
N HIS A 122 -2.64 6.50 7.03
CA HIS A 122 -3.15 7.08 8.27
C HIS A 122 -3.63 6.01 9.25
N ARG A 123 -4.33 4.97 8.78
CA ARG A 123 -4.73 3.83 9.63
C ARG A 123 -3.53 3.07 10.18
N LEU A 124 -2.48 2.91 9.37
CA LEU A 124 -1.21 2.32 9.80
C LEU A 124 -0.44 3.24 10.77
N GLN A 125 -0.80 4.52 10.90
CA GLN A 125 0.01 5.54 11.59
C GLN A 125 1.45 5.52 11.06
N SER A 126 1.57 5.59 9.74
CA SER A 126 2.83 5.42 9.04
C SER A 126 3.31 6.68 8.33
N CYS A 127 4.62 6.80 8.14
CA CYS A 127 5.21 7.77 7.22
C CYS A 127 6.06 7.05 6.18
N LEU A 128 5.88 7.49 4.94
CA LEU A 128 6.70 7.12 3.80
C LEU A 128 7.86 8.10 3.64
N SER A 129 9.07 7.61 3.47
CA SER A 129 10.16 8.38 2.87
C SER A 129 10.55 7.78 1.52
N THR A 130 10.34 8.55 0.46
CA THR A 130 10.80 8.19 -0.90
C THR A 130 12.31 8.25 -1.00
N PHE A 131 12.97 9.22 -0.33
CA PHE A 131 14.43 9.31 -0.30
C PHE A 131 15.09 8.06 0.29
N TYR A 132 14.60 7.61 1.44
CA TYR A 132 15.10 6.40 2.13
C TYR A 132 14.47 5.09 1.63
N GLN A 133 13.55 5.14 0.64
CA GLN A 133 12.81 3.99 0.11
C GLN A 133 12.25 3.08 1.23
N VAL A 134 11.59 3.68 2.22
CA VAL A 134 11.08 2.96 3.39
C VAL A 134 9.79 3.57 3.94
N ILE A 135 8.88 2.71 4.41
CA ILE A 135 7.77 3.11 5.27
C ILE A 135 8.15 2.79 6.71
N LYS A 136 7.86 3.71 7.64
CA LYS A 136 7.83 3.40 9.06
C LYS A 136 6.41 3.49 9.61
N PHE A 137 6.03 2.62 10.54
CA PHE A 137 4.70 2.59 11.14
C PHE A 137 4.78 2.32 12.65
N LEU A 138 3.84 2.90 13.40
CA LEU A 138 3.75 2.72 14.86
C LEU A 138 3.11 1.38 15.24
N GLN A 139 3.64 0.74 16.28
CA GLN A 139 3.10 -0.46 16.91
C GLN A 139 3.06 -0.31 18.44
N ILE A 140 2.24 -1.10 19.13
CA ILE A 140 2.09 -1.10 20.61
C ILE A 140 3.44 -1.24 21.35
N MET A 141 4.44 -1.87 20.72
CA MET A 141 5.77 -2.11 21.29
C MET A 141 6.88 -1.19 20.72
N GLY A 142 6.55 -0.24 19.84
CA GLY A 142 7.53 0.71 19.25
C GLY A 142 7.38 0.97 17.75
N LEU A 143 8.43 1.53 17.15
CA LEU A 143 8.48 1.95 15.74
C LEU A 143 9.10 0.87 14.84
N GLU A 144 8.42 0.52 13.74
CA GLU A 144 8.88 -0.51 12.80
C GLU A 144 8.96 0.00 11.36
N SER A 145 9.72 -0.70 10.52
CA SER A 145 9.96 -0.27 9.13
C SER A 145 9.85 -1.40 8.09
N VAL A 146 9.37 -1.06 6.89
CA VAL A 146 9.23 -1.97 5.74
C VAL A 146 9.79 -1.31 4.48
N ARG A 147 10.52 -2.10 3.69
CA ARG A 147 11.04 -1.75 2.36
C ARG A 147 10.94 -2.96 1.43
N GLU A 148 11.15 -2.77 0.14
CA GLU A 148 11.26 -3.87 -0.83
C GLU A 148 12.41 -4.80 -0.44
N ILE A 149 12.17 -6.12 -0.39
CA ILE A 149 13.24 -7.12 -0.32
C ILE A 149 13.58 -7.47 -1.77
N LYS A 150 14.72 -6.99 -2.27
CA LYS A 150 15.31 -7.56 -3.48
C LYS A 150 15.90 -8.91 -3.08
N GLU A 151 15.23 -10.00 -3.43
CA GLU A 151 15.88 -11.31 -3.42
C GLU A 151 17.05 -11.26 -4.41
N SER A 152 18.25 -11.53 -3.90
CA SER A 152 19.51 -11.68 -4.63
C SER A 152 19.58 -13.00 -5.37
#